data_AF-A0A3B4FZ51-F1
#
_entry.id   AF-A0A3B4FZ51-F1
#
_cell.length_a   1.000
_cell.length_b   1.000
_cell.length_c   1.000
_cell.angle_alpha   90.00
_cell.angle_beta   90.00
_cell.angle_gamma   90.00
#
_symmetry.space_group_name_H-M   'P 1'
#
loop_
_entity.id
_entity.type
_entity.pdbx_description
1 polymer ?
#
loop_
_entity_poly.entity_id
_entity_poly.type
_entity_poly.pdbx_seq_one_letter_code
_entity_poly.pdbx_strand_id
1 'polypeptide(L)'
;MTAPSNTYDVIVVGAGISGRLHNKEAKWVDLGGAYIGPTQNRILRLAKEYGIKTYKVNEQENLVHYVNGKSYPFKGSLPPMWNPIALMDFNNLFRTMDKMGEEKWTCVLCLSHRFIQ
;
A
#
# COMPACT_ATOMS: atom_id res chain seq x y z
N MET A 1 1.51 -14.09 10.51
CA MET A 1 0.83 -12.85 10.09
C MET A 1 0.65 -12.89 8.58
N THR A 2 -0.26 -13.74 8.09
CA THR A 2 -0.73 -13.67 6.71
C THR A 2 -1.95 -12.77 6.74
N ALA A 3 -1.80 -11.55 6.26
CA ALA A 3 -2.96 -10.70 6.01
C ALA A 3 -3.91 -11.43 5.05
N PRO A 4 -5.24 -11.37 5.27
CA PRO A 4 -6.19 -12.01 4.38
C PRO A 4 -6.01 -11.49 2.95
N SER A 5 -6.16 -12.38 1.97
CA SER A 5 -5.84 -12.20 0.54
C SER A 5 -6.53 -11.03 -0.18
N ASN A 6 -7.37 -10.27 0.53
CA ASN A 6 -8.23 -9.23 -0.02
C ASN A 6 -7.94 -7.84 0.60
N THR A 7 -6.93 -7.70 1.45
CA THR A 7 -6.68 -6.45 2.18
C THR A 7 -5.84 -5.43 1.40
N TYR A 8 -5.07 -5.86 0.40
CA TYR A 8 -4.20 -5.00 -0.40
C TYR A 8 -4.60 -4.99 -1.87
N ASP A 9 -5.89 -4.90 -2.18
CA ASP A 9 -6.28 -4.59 -3.55
C ASP A 9 -5.78 -3.18 -3.88
N VAL A 10 -4.57 -3.11 -4.43
CA VAL A 10 -4.01 -1.89 -4.95
C VAL A 10 -4.63 -1.71 -6.33
N ILE A 11 -5.46 -0.69 -6.43
CA ILE A 11 -6.19 -0.39 -7.64
C ILE A 11 -5.54 0.84 -8.26
N VAL A 12 -5.14 0.72 -9.52
CA VAL A 12 -4.60 1.86 -10.25
C VAL A 12 -5.75 2.70 -10.80
N VAL A 13 -5.66 4.00 -10.54
CA VAL A 13 -6.60 4.99 -11.06
C VAL A 13 -5.98 5.69 -12.25
N GLY A 14 -6.47 5.35 -13.44
CA GLY A 14 -6.06 5.99 -14.69
C GLY A 14 -6.63 7.39 -14.89
N ALA A 15 -6.61 8.24 -13.85
CA ALA A 15 -7.20 9.58 -13.85
C ALA A 15 -6.20 10.73 -14.05
N GLY A 16 -4.89 10.46 -14.17
CA GLY A 16 -3.93 11.41 -14.75
C GLY A 16 -3.92 12.81 -14.14
N ILE A 17 -3.85 12.94 -12.81
CA ILE A 17 -3.89 14.27 -12.16
C ILE A 17 -2.47 14.88 -12.00
N SER A 18 -1.41 14.07 -12.02
CA SER A 18 -0.05 14.51 -11.62
C SER A 18 1.04 14.43 -12.73
N GLY A 19 0.68 14.18 -13.97
CA GLY A 19 1.63 14.10 -15.09
C GLY A 19 1.54 12.76 -15.81
N ARG A 20 1.08 12.81 -17.06
CA ARG A 20 0.96 11.65 -17.95
C ARG A 20 1.89 11.85 -19.13
N LEU A 21 2.66 10.82 -19.48
CA LEU A 21 3.37 10.74 -20.75
C LEU A 21 2.58 9.86 -21.70
N HIS A 22 2.30 10.38 -22.89
CA HIS A 22 1.80 9.60 -24.02
C HIS A 22 3.01 9.19 -24.86
N ASN A 23 3.25 7.89 -24.99
CA ASN A 23 4.32 7.36 -25.84
C ASN A 23 3.71 6.41 -26.89
N LYS A 24 4.34 6.30 -28.06
CA LYS A 24 3.95 5.35 -29.11
C LYS A 24 4.00 3.89 -28.62
N GLU A 25 4.82 3.60 -27.62
CA GLU A 25 4.99 2.27 -27.01
C GLU A 25 4.00 1.99 -25.87
N ALA A 26 3.55 3.02 -25.15
CA ALA A 26 2.65 2.89 -24.02
C ALA A 26 1.53 3.91 -24.16
N LYS A 27 0.29 3.43 -24.35
CA LYS A 27 -0.89 4.27 -24.58
C LYS A 27 -0.97 5.41 -23.57
N TRP A 28 -0.86 5.10 -22.28
CA TRP A 28 -0.90 6.09 -21.21
C TRP A 28 -0.18 5.53 -19.98
N VAL A 29 0.69 6.32 -19.36
CA VAL A 29 1.40 5.96 -18.12
C VAL A 29 1.32 7.11 -17.14
N ASP A 30 0.93 6.80 -15.90
CA ASP A 30 0.96 7.75 -14.79
C ASP A 30 2.38 7.81 -14.21
N LEU A 31 2.97 9.00 -14.18
CA LEU A 31 4.33 9.22 -13.66
C LEU A 31 4.33 9.57 -12.16
N GLY A 32 3.15 9.89 -11.62
CA GLY A 32 2.96 10.29 -10.22
C GLY A 32 2.18 9.25 -9.41
N GLY A 33 1.43 9.71 -8.41
CA GLY A 33 0.59 8.84 -7.59
C GLY A 33 -0.49 8.14 -8.42
N ALA A 34 -0.45 6.81 -8.45
CA ALA A 34 -1.34 5.99 -9.28
C ALA A 34 -2.21 5.01 -8.48
N TYR A 35 -1.88 4.74 -7.22
CA TYR A 35 -2.41 3.63 -6.44
C TYR A 35 -3.43 4.07 -5.39
N ILE A 36 -4.56 3.37 -5.33
CA ILE A 36 -5.63 3.55 -4.33
C ILE A 36 -5.98 2.21 -3.70
N GLY A 37 -6.29 2.21 -2.39
CA GLY A 37 -6.69 1.02 -1.63
C GLY A 37 -8.15 1.04 -1.15
N PRO A 38 -8.66 -0.11 -0.65
CA PRO A 38 -10.07 -0.31 -0.32
C PRO A 38 -10.60 0.59 0.80
N THR A 39 -9.74 1.07 1.72
CA THR A 39 -10.14 1.94 2.82
C THR A 39 -10.22 3.43 2.45
N GLN A 40 -9.78 3.81 1.24
CA GLN A 40 -9.69 5.20 0.78
C GLN A 40 -11.01 5.69 0.15
N ASN A 41 -12.09 5.65 0.93
CA ASN A 41 -13.47 5.89 0.49
C ASN A 41 -13.70 7.25 -0.20
N ARG A 42 -12.97 8.30 0.22
CA ARG A 42 -13.17 9.66 -0.32
C ARG A 42 -12.80 9.75 -1.79
N ILE A 43 -11.65 9.21 -2.18
CA ILE A 43 -11.17 9.26 -3.58
C ILE A 43 -11.92 8.24 -4.43
N LEU A 44 -12.24 7.07 -3.87
CA LEU A 44 -13.06 6.07 -4.57
C LEU A 44 -14.45 6.61 -4.95
N ARG A 45 -15.06 7.42 -4.09
CA ARG A 45 -16.33 8.10 -4.40
C ARG A 45 -16.17 9.07 -5.57
N LEU A 46 -15.16 9.93 -5.53
CA LEU A 46 -14.89 10.89 -6.62
C LEU A 46 -14.61 10.17 -7.94
N ALA A 47 -13.77 9.13 -7.93
CA ALA A 47 -13.48 8.33 -9.12
C ALA A 47 -14.76 7.77 -9.75
N LYS A 48 -15.71 7.29 -8.92
CA LYS A 48 -17.01 6.80 -9.38
C LYS A 48 -17.90 7.91 -9.96
N GLU A 49 -17.93 9.09 -9.33
CA GLU A 49 -18.69 10.25 -9.81
C GLU A 49 -18.20 10.74 -11.18
N TYR A 50 -16.88 10.79 -11.39
CA TYR A 50 -16.28 11.18 -12.67
C TYR A 50 -16.20 10.03 -13.70
N GLY A 51 -16.76 8.85 -13.40
CA GLY A 51 -16.78 7.71 -14.33
C GLY A 51 -15.40 7.09 -14.61
N ILE A 52 -14.42 7.32 -13.74
CA ILE A 52 -13.08 6.79 -13.88
C ILE A 52 -13.09 5.30 -13.53
N LYS A 53 -12.61 4.48 -14.47
CA LYS A 53 -12.43 3.05 -14.25
C LYS A 53 -11.14 2.80 -13.49
N THR A 54 -11.22 1.89 -12.54
CA THR A 54 -10.11 1.47 -11.69
C THR A 54 -9.84 -0.01 -11.96
N TYR A 55 -8.59 -0.45 -11.94
CA TYR A 55 -8.21 -1.84 -12.24
C TYR A 55 -7.22 -2.40 -11.21
N LYS A 56 -7.35 -3.70 -10.92
CA LYS A 56 -6.49 -4.39 -9.95
C LYS A 56 -5.09 -4.60 -10.52
N VAL A 57 -4.08 -4.26 -9.73
CA VAL A 57 -2.67 -4.54 -10.06
C VAL A 57 -2.44 -6.05 -10.10
N ASN A 58 -1.58 -6.50 -11.00
CA ASN A 58 -1.26 -7.92 -11.12
C ASN A 58 -0.44 -8.41 -9.91
N GLU A 59 -1.05 -9.27 -9.11
CA GLU A 59 -0.44 -9.94 -7.94
C GLU A 59 -0.56 -11.47 -8.03
N GLN A 60 -0.90 -12.01 -9.21
CA GLN A 60 -1.07 -13.47 -9.38
C GLN A 60 0.26 -14.21 -9.33
N GLU A 61 1.30 -13.55 -9.83
CA GLU A 61 2.68 -14.04 -9.92
C GLU A 61 3.40 -13.95 -8.56
N ASN A 62 4.53 -14.65 -8.44
CA ASN A 62 5.37 -14.52 -7.26
C ASN A 62 6.06 -13.15 -7.23
N LEU A 63 6.05 -12.50 -6.06
CA LEU A 63 6.89 -11.34 -5.80
C LEU A 63 8.34 -11.80 -5.64
N VAL A 64 9.30 -10.97 -6.02
CA VAL A 64 10.72 -11.30 -5.94
C VAL A 64 11.41 -10.40 -4.93
N HIS A 65 11.99 -11.01 -3.90
CA HIS A 65 12.89 -10.34 -2.96
C HIS A 65 14.33 -10.55 -3.41
N TYR A 66 15.01 -9.47 -3.81
CA TYR A 66 16.39 -9.53 -4.28
C TYR A 66 17.36 -9.02 -3.21
N VAL A 67 18.20 -9.91 -2.68
CA VAL A 67 19.17 -9.60 -1.62
C VAL A 67 20.48 -10.35 -1.89
N ASN A 68 21.61 -9.66 -1.71
CA ASN A 68 22.96 -10.23 -1.83
C ASN A 68 23.19 -10.99 -3.16
N GLY A 69 22.70 -10.45 -4.27
CA GLY A 69 22.87 -11.06 -5.60
C GLY A 69 21.95 -12.24 -5.89
N LYS A 70 21.00 -12.57 -4.99
CA LYS A 70 20.09 -13.71 -5.15
C LYS A 70 18.63 -13.26 -5.15
N SER A 71 17.84 -13.87 -6.03
CA SER A 71 16.40 -13.64 -6.16
C SER A 71 15.62 -14.72 -5.40
N TYR A 72 14.77 -14.31 -4.47
CA TYR A 72 13.89 -15.20 -3.70
C TYR A 72 12.43 -14.94 -4.06
N PRO A 73 11.78 -15.83 -4.84
CA PRO A 73 10.36 -15.70 -5.13
C PRO A 73 9.52 -16.04 -3.89
N PHE A 74 8.49 -15.24 -3.61
CA PHE A 74 7.56 -15.45 -2.51
C PHE A 74 6.14 -15.00 -2.85
N LYS A 75 5.16 -15.51 -2.09
CA LYS A 75 3.77 -15.06 -2.14
C LYS A 75 3.38 -14.46 -0.80
N GLY A 76 2.68 -13.33 -0.84
CA GLY A 76 2.25 -12.57 0.33
C GLY A 76 2.93 -11.21 0.43
N SER A 77 2.62 -10.48 1.50
CA SER A 77 3.03 -9.07 1.66
C SER A 77 4.47 -8.89 2.11
N LEU A 78 5.04 -9.89 2.79
CA LEU A 78 6.38 -9.84 3.35
C LEU A 78 7.18 -11.07 2.92
N PRO A 79 8.49 -10.92 2.63
CA PRO A 79 9.34 -12.04 2.28
C PRO A 79 9.47 -13.01 3.46
N PRO A 80 9.43 -14.33 3.22
CA PRO A 80 9.58 -15.33 4.27
C PRO A 80 11.03 -15.34 4.78
N MET A 81 11.17 -15.21 6.10
CA MET A 81 12.46 -15.30 6.79
C MET A 81 12.63 -16.70 7.38
N TRP A 82 13.74 -17.37 7.05
CA TRP A 82 14.03 -18.72 7.56
C TRP A 82 14.78 -18.73 8.89
N ASN A 83 15.47 -17.63 9.23
CA ASN A 83 16.16 -17.51 10.52
C ASN A 83 15.17 -17.14 11.63
N PRO A 84 15.00 -17.97 12.68
CA PRO A 84 14.02 -17.72 13.74
C PRO A 84 14.30 -16.45 14.55
N ILE A 85 15.57 -16.07 14.75
CA ILE A 85 15.93 -14.83 15.47
C ILE A 85 15.52 -13.61 14.64
N ALA A 86 15.86 -13.63 13.35
CA ALA A 86 15.47 -12.56 12.43
C ALA A 86 13.95 -12.45 12.31
N LEU A 87 13.23 -13.58 12.28
CA LEU A 87 11.78 -13.59 12.26
C LEU A 87 11.16 -12.94 13.50
N MET A 88 11.70 -13.23 14.70
CA MET A 88 11.24 -12.60 15.95
C MET A 88 11.51 -11.10 15.95
N ASP A 89 12.67 -10.67 15.45
CA ASP A 89 13.02 -9.25 15.37
C ASP A 89 12.10 -8.49 14.40
N PHE A 90 11.87 -9.05 13.19
CA PHE A 90 10.91 -8.48 12.23
C PHE A 90 9.49 -8.42 12.81
N ASN A 91 9.04 -9.45 13.52
CA ASN A 91 7.74 -9.45 14.17
C ASN A 91 7.67 -8.37 15.26
N ASN A 92 8.74 -8.17 16.04
CA ASN A 92 8.80 -7.12 17.05
C ASN A 92 8.81 -5.71 16.40
N LEU A 93 9.52 -5.54 15.29
CA LEU A 93 9.57 -4.29 14.53
C LEU A 93 8.17 -3.84 14.10
N PHE A 94 7.45 -4.69 13.35
CA PHE A 94 6.11 -4.34 12.87
C PHE A 94 5.13 -4.09 14.01
N ARG A 95 5.15 -4.93 15.06
CA ARG A 95 4.30 -4.72 16.25
C ARG A 95 4.59 -3.41 16.97
N THR A 96 5.86 -3.03 17.08
CA THR A 96 6.25 -1.79 17.77
C THR A 96 5.86 -0.58 16.93
N MET A 97 6.02 -0.64 15.61
CA MET A 97 5.55 0.41 14.70
C MET A 97 4.05 0.62 14.79
N ASP A 98 3.27 -0.47 14.78
CA ASP A 98 1.80 -0.40 14.91
C ASP A 98 1.40 0.22 16.25
N LYS A 99 1.98 -0.23 17.37
CA LYS A 99 1.73 0.32 18.71
C LYS A 99 2.07 1.81 18.81
N MET A 100 3.24 2.23 18.30
CA MET A 100 3.62 3.64 18.28
C MET A 100 2.67 4.48 17.42
N GLY A 101 2.12 3.89 16.35
CA GLY A 101 1.09 4.52 15.53
C GLY A 101 -0.17 4.78 16.35
N GLU A 102 -0.70 3.77 17.03
CA GLU A 102 -1.90 3.86 17.87
C GLU A 102 -1.76 4.92 18.99
N GLU A 103 -0.61 4.96 19.66
CA GLU A 103 -0.33 5.93 20.74
C GLU A 103 -0.34 7.38 20.23
N LYS A 104 0.25 7.65 19.05
CA LYS A 104 0.29 9.00 18.47
C LYS A 104 -1.07 9.46 17.93
N TRP A 105 -1.88 8.57 17.36
CA TRP A 105 -3.25 8.90 16.96
C TRP A 105 -4.09 9.35 18.15
N THR A 106 -3.89 8.74 19.31
CA THR A 106 -4.57 9.11 20.55
C THR A 106 -4.21 10.54 20.98
N CYS A 107 -2.94 10.93 20.85
CA CYS A 107 -2.49 12.28 21.23
C CYS A 107 -2.97 13.37 20.25
N VAL A 108 -3.00 13.11 18.94
CA VAL A 108 -3.48 14.09 17.93
C VAL A 108 -4.99 14.31 18.03
N LEU A 109 -5.78 13.24 18.21
CA LEU A 109 -7.23 13.35 18.44
C LEU A 109 -7.56 14.01 19.80
N CYS A 110 -6.74 13.79 20.83
CA CYS A 110 -6.94 14.41 22.14
C CYS A 110 -6.51 15.89 22.18
N LEU A 111 -5.54 16.30 21.36
CA LEU A 111 -5.14 17.70 21.21
C LEU A 111 -6.10 18.52 20.33
N SER A 112 -6.75 17.91 19.33
CA SER A 112 -7.75 18.62 18.53
C SER A 112 -9.05 18.91 19.30
N HIS A 113 -9.37 18.12 20.33
CA HIS A 113 -10.54 18.35 21.19
C HIS A 113 -10.32 19.40 22.28
N ARG A 114 -9.10 19.90 22.48
CA ARG A 114 -8.80 20.94 23.48
C ARG A 114 -8.66 22.35 22.89
N PHE A 115 -8.88 22.49 21.58
CA PHE A 115 -8.82 23.77 20.85
C PHE A 115 -10.17 24.19 20.23
N ILE A 116 -11.25 23.44 20.52
CA ILE A 116 -12.63 23.75 20.12
C ILE A 116 -13.54 23.79 21.36
N GLN A 117 -13.03 24.36 22.46
CA GLN A 117 -13.85 24.91 23.54
C GLN A 117 -13.28 26.26 23.95
#